data_AF-A0A0F9FNL3-F1
#
_entry.id   AF-A0A0F9FNL3-F1
#
_cell.length_a   1.000
_cell.length_b   1.000
_cell.length_c   1.000
_cell.angle_alpha   90.00
_cell.angle_beta   90.00
_cell.angle_gamma   90.00
#
_symmetry.space_group_name_H-M   'P 1'
#
loop_
_entity.id
_entity.type
_entity.pdbx_description
1 polymer ?
#
loop_
_entity_poly.entity_id
_entity_poly.type
_entity_poly.pdbx_seq_one_letter_code
_entity_poly.pdbx_strand_id
1 'polypeptide(L)'
;MPDHPVRVQRKRSKGWRMPPNTIFVGRPSRWGNPWPGGDLRRALVAAYDWSGNTHDGLWLAFFEALPHGAELANAALWTAEAPAIAVRLFRTLADHFHETAPEAYAAWLAPLRGKNLACWCPLCPIHAGHPGGRPLGEHCDDCDPCHVDVLLEIANG
;
A
#
# COMPACT_ATOMS: atom_id res chain seq x y z
N MET A 1 9.60 -15.90 -17.87
CA MET A 1 8.72 -15.27 -16.85
C MET A 1 9.13 -15.87 -15.53
N PRO A 2 9.25 -15.10 -14.44
CA PRO A 2 9.49 -15.69 -13.13
C PRO A 2 8.41 -16.71 -12.79
N ASP A 3 8.77 -17.75 -12.04
CA ASP A 3 7.86 -18.84 -11.62
C ASP A 3 6.81 -18.38 -10.57
N HIS A 4 6.86 -17.09 -10.20
CA HIS A 4 5.98 -16.46 -9.21
C HIS A 4 5.41 -15.13 -9.72
N PRO A 5 4.21 -14.74 -9.26
CA PRO A 5 3.65 -13.41 -9.50
C PRO A 5 4.60 -12.27 -9.12
N VAL A 6 4.51 -11.15 -9.83
CA VAL A 6 5.38 -9.98 -9.63
C VAL A 6 4.60 -8.67 -9.47
N ARG A 7 5.17 -7.74 -8.70
CA ARG A 7 4.76 -6.34 -8.62
C ARG A 7 5.31 -5.58 -9.82
N VAL A 8 4.41 -5.03 -10.62
CA VAL A 8 4.73 -4.24 -11.81
C VAL A 8 4.53 -2.76 -11.53
N GLN A 9 5.52 -1.92 -11.87
CA GLN A 9 5.29 -0.48 -11.94
C GLN A 9 4.60 -0.11 -13.26
N ARG A 10 3.38 0.42 -13.18
CA ARG A 10 2.67 1.01 -14.31
C ARG A 10 3.36 2.31 -14.73
N LYS A 11 3.58 2.49 -16.02
CA LYS A 11 4.21 3.70 -16.59
C LYS A 11 3.31 4.32 -17.66
N ARG A 12 3.39 5.64 -17.85
CA ARG A 12 2.73 6.37 -18.96
C ARG A 12 3.73 6.79 -20.05
N SER A 13 4.96 6.32 -19.96
CA SER A 13 6.01 6.61 -20.95
C SER A 13 5.62 6.05 -22.33
N LYS A 14 5.93 6.81 -23.37
CA LYS A 14 5.66 6.42 -24.76
C LYS A 14 6.25 5.03 -25.04
N GLY A 15 5.46 4.16 -25.68
CA GLY A 15 5.87 2.79 -26.02
C GLY A 15 5.71 1.78 -24.89
N TRP A 16 5.48 2.20 -23.64
CA TRP A 16 5.22 1.25 -22.56
C TRP A 16 3.90 0.50 -22.78
N ARG A 17 3.92 -0.79 -22.48
CA ARG A 17 2.76 -1.68 -22.50
C ARG A 17 2.75 -2.44 -21.20
N MET A 18 1.55 -2.63 -20.66
CA MET A 18 1.38 -3.46 -19.47
C MET A 18 1.78 -4.91 -19.83
N PRO A 19 2.68 -5.54 -19.06
CA PRO A 19 3.06 -6.93 -19.32
C PRO A 19 1.82 -7.84 -19.34
N PRO A 20 1.84 -8.92 -20.13
CA PRO A 20 0.75 -9.89 -20.12
C PRO A 20 0.58 -10.50 -18.72
N ASN A 21 -0.59 -11.08 -18.45
CA ASN A 21 -0.96 -11.65 -17.15
C ASN A 21 -0.89 -10.64 -15.97
N THR A 22 -1.09 -9.36 -16.24
CA THR A 22 -1.02 -8.29 -15.22
C THR A 22 -2.37 -7.61 -15.01
N ILE A 23 -2.81 -7.48 -13.76
CA ILE A 23 -4.01 -6.73 -13.36
C ILE A 23 -3.59 -5.40 -12.75
N PHE A 24 -4.21 -4.31 -13.21
CA PHE A 24 -4.03 -3.01 -12.59
C PHE A 24 -4.88 -2.89 -11.31
N VAL A 25 -4.21 -2.63 -10.18
CA VAL A 25 -4.82 -2.52 -8.85
C VAL A 25 -4.61 -1.14 -8.21
N GLY A 26 -4.23 -0.13 -9.00
CA GLY A 26 -4.06 1.23 -8.49
C GLY A 26 -5.38 1.90 -8.09
N ARG A 27 -5.29 3.15 -7.61
CA ARG A 27 -6.39 3.92 -6.98
C ARG A 27 -7.77 3.85 -7.66
N PRO A 28 -7.91 3.97 -9.00
CA PRO A 28 -9.23 3.91 -9.64
C PRO A 28 -9.88 2.51 -9.65
N SER A 29 -9.16 1.48 -9.19
CA SER A 29 -9.68 0.11 -9.14
C SER A 29 -10.32 -0.19 -7.79
N ARG A 30 -11.14 -1.24 -7.75
CA ARG A 30 -11.70 -1.80 -6.50
C ARG A 30 -10.66 -2.40 -5.53
N TRP A 31 -9.39 -2.43 -5.92
CA TRP A 31 -8.26 -2.90 -5.11
C TRP A 31 -7.29 -1.76 -4.75
N GLY A 32 -7.66 -0.51 -5.04
CA GLY A 32 -6.83 0.66 -4.74
C GLY A 32 -6.70 0.89 -3.24
N ASN A 33 -5.53 1.35 -2.80
CA ASN A 33 -5.35 1.82 -1.43
C ASN A 33 -6.24 3.08 -1.19
N PRO A 34 -7.15 3.06 -0.19
CA PRO A 34 -8.02 4.20 0.11
C PRO A 34 -7.29 5.35 0.83
N TRP A 35 -6.08 5.11 1.35
CA TRP A 35 -5.21 6.11 1.98
C TRP A 35 -4.11 6.56 1.02
N PRO A 36 -4.28 7.67 0.28
CA PRO A 36 -3.17 8.19 -0.52
C PRO A 36 -2.17 8.86 0.42
N GLY A 37 -0.87 8.59 0.27
CA GLY A 37 0.16 9.11 1.19
C GLY A 37 0.09 10.63 1.44
N GLY A 38 -0.32 11.41 0.43
CA GLY A 38 -0.57 12.86 0.55
C GLY A 38 -1.88 13.25 1.24
N ASP A 39 -3.00 12.53 1.05
CA ASP A 39 -4.25 12.83 1.77
C ASP A 39 -4.30 12.20 3.15
N LEU A 40 -3.56 11.11 3.42
CA LEU A 40 -3.38 10.59 4.78
C LEU A 40 -2.72 11.64 5.66
N ARG A 41 -1.68 12.34 5.16
CA ARG A 41 -1.11 13.52 5.81
C ARG A 41 -2.18 14.60 6.05
N ARG A 42 -2.99 14.95 5.05
CA ARG A 42 -4.04 15.98 5.19
C ARG A 42 -5.15 15.57 6.16
N ALA A 43 -5.59 14.31 6.13
CA ALA A 43 -6.63 13.78 7.00
C ALA A 43 -6.15 13.67 8.44
N LEU A 44 -4.89 13.28 8.68
CA LEU A 44 -4.29 13.26 10.01
C LEU A 44 -4.01 14.68 10.53
N VAL A 45 -3.55 15.61 9.68
CA VAL A 45 -3.40 17.03 10.05
C VAL A 45 -4.75 17.70 10.28
N ALA A 46 -5.79 17.38 9.51
CA ALA A 46 -7.15 17.88 9.75
C ALA A 46 -7.79 17.26 11.01
N ALA A 47 -7.49 15.98 11.31
CA ALA A 47 -7.87 15.36 12.57
C ALA A 47 -7.11 15.97 13.78
N TYR A 48 -5.88 16.42 13.56
CA TYR A 48 -5.11 17.21 14.53
C TYR A 48 -5.73 18.61 14.74
N ASP A 49 -6.13 19.29 13.66
CA ASP A 49 -6.73 20.64 13.71
C ASP A 49 -8.17 20.64 14.26
N TRP A 50 -8.92 19.53 14.14
CA TRP A 50 -10.22 19.34 14.79
C TRP A 50 -10.07 18.95 16.28
N SER A 51 -8.88 18.62 16.80
CA SER A 51 -8.70 18.13 18.18
C SER A 51 -8.72 19.20 19.27
N GLY A 52 -9.49 20.28 19.08
CA GLY A 52 -9.99 21.08 20.20
C GLY A 52 -10.92 20.25 21.10
N ASN A 53 -10.31 19.38 21.91
CA ASN A 53 -10.86 18.51 22.94
C ASN A 53 -11.94 17.47 22.53
N THR A 54 -11.71 16.23 23.00
CA THR A 54 -12.58 15.03 23.06
C THR A 54 -12.60 14.08 21.85
N HIS A 55 -11.73 13.06 21.90
CA HIS A 55 -12.11 11.63 21.78
C HIS A 55 -10.95 10.71 22.25
N ASP A 56 -11.03 10.34 23.53
CA ASP A 56 -10.05 9.61 24.35
C ASP A 56 -10.01 8.08 24.09
N GLY A 57 -9.67 7.63 22.89
CA GLY A 57 -9.46 6.18 22.69
C GLY A 57 -8.39 5.85 21.69
N LEU A 58 -8.58 6.31 20.45
CA LEU A 58 -7.64 6.08 19.37
C LEU A 58 -6.40 6.98 19.47
N TRP A 59 -6.50 8.15 20.13
CA TRP A 59 -5.41 9.11 20.25
C TRP A 59 -4.38 8.71 21.32
N LEU A 60 -4.84 8.32 22.51
CA LEU A 60 -3.98 7.82 23.59
C LEU A 60 -3.28 6.51 23.20
N ALA A 61 -4.00 5.55 22.61
CA ALA A 61 -3.40 4.30 22.12
C ALA A 61 -2.31 4.51 21.04
N PHE A 62 -2.36 5.63 20.30
CA PHE A 62 -1.41 5.94 19.23
C PHE A 62 -0.19 6.74 19.71
N PHE A 63 -0.30 7.49 20.83
CA PHE A 63 0.75 8.39 21.32
C PHE A 63 1.39 7.98 22.66
N GLU A 64 0.75 7.18 23.51
CA GLU A 64 1.41 6.63 24.71
C GLU A 64 2.57 5.68 24.35
N ALA A 65 2.54 5.12 23.13
CA ALA A 65 3.59 4.24 22.60
C ALA A 65 4.77 4.98 21.95
N LEU A 66 4.71 6.31 21.75
CA LEU A 66 5.75 7.06 21.06
C LEU A 66 6.09 8.35 21.84
N PRO A 67 7.19 8.39 22.62
CA PRO A 67 7.67 9.67 23.12
C PRO A 67 8.02 10.52 21.89
N HIS A 68 7.51 11.76 21.82
CA HIS A 68 7.74 12.78 20.75
C HIS A 68 6.80 12.82 19.53
N GLY A 69 5.59 12.23 19.57
CA GLY A 69 4.71 12.22 18.40
C GLY A 69 4.34 13.60 17.78
N ALA A 70 4.35 14.69 18.56
CA ALA A 70 4.10 16.04 18.05
C ALA A 70 5.29 16.65 17.27
N GLU A 71 6.52 16.26 17.62
CA GLU A 71 7.74 16.65 16.89
C GLU A 71 7.89 15.85 15.58
N LEU A 72 7.42 14.59 15.56
CA LEU A 72 7.44 13.73 14.38
C LEU A 72 6.45 14.17 13.29
N ALA A 73 5.28 14.69 13.66
CA ALA A 73 4.25 15.14 12.71
C ALA A 73 4.70 16.29 11.78
N ASN A 74 5.71 17.06 12.19
CA ASN A 74 6.28 18.18 11.42
C ASN A 74 7.71 17.91 10.92
N ALA A 75 8.27 16.72 11.16
CA ALA A 75 9.62 16.36 10.71
C ALA A 75 9.62 15.81 9.27
N ALA A 76 10.68 16.10 8.52
CA ALA A 76 10.94 15.52 7.18
C ALA A 76 10.97 13.96 7.18
N LEU A 77 11.09 13.35 8.37
CA LEU A 77 11.02 11.91 8.61
C LEU A 77 9.62 11.32 8.33
N TRP A 78 8.54 12.06 8.62
CA TRP A 78 7.16 11.57 8.39
C TRP A 78 6.80 11.50 6.89
N THR A 79 7.35 12.38 6.06
CA THR A 79 7.16 12.31 4.60
C THR A 79 7.80 11.08 3.96
N ALA A 80 8.91 10.58 4.52
CA ALA A 80 9.56 9.37 4.03
C ALA A 80 8.79 8.10 4.43
N GLU A 81 8.15 8.09 5.61
CA GLU A 81 7.42 6.91 6.11
C GLU A 81 5.93 6.86 5.70
N ALA A 82 5.35 7.97 5.24
CA ALA A 82 3.94 8.03 4.85
C ALA A 82 3.49 6.93 3.87
N PRO A 83 4.29 6.53 2.85
CA PRO A 83 3.95 5.38 2.00
C PRO A 83 3.88 4.06 2.79
N ALA A 84 4.82 3.80 3.70
CA ALA A 84 4.84 2.60 4.52
C ALA A 84 3.61 2.54 5.46
N ILE A 85 3.25 3.66 6.08
CA ILE A 85 2.05 3.77 6.93
C ILE A 85 0.78 3.48 6.12
N ALA A 86 0.64 4.06 4.93
CA ALA A 86 -0.51 3.81 4.07
C ALA A 86 -0.64 2.34 3.67
N VAL A 87 0.49 1.64 3.46
CA VAL A 87 0.50 0.20 3.17
C VAL A 87 0.13 -0.63 4.41
N ARG A 88 0.60 -0.26 5.60
CA ARG A 88 0.20 -0.90 6.85
C ARG A 88 -1.30 -0.78 7.10
N LEU A 89 -1.87 0.42 6.93
CA LEU A 89 -3.32 0.63 7.05
C LEU A 89 -4.10 -0.19 6.04
N PHE A 90 -3.60 -0.31 4.80
CA PHE A 90 -4.19 -1.19 3.80
C PHE A 90 -4.22 -2.65 4.23
N ARG A 91 -3.14 -3.15 4.84
CA ARG A 91 -3.11 -4.50 5.39
C ARG A 91 -4.17 -4.69 6.48
N THR A 92 -4.23 -3.79 7.45
CA THR A 92 -5.24 -3.82 8.52
C THR A 92 -6.66 -3.83 7.97
N LEU A 93 -6.94 -3.06 6.90
CA LEU A 93 -8.24 -3.08 6.23
C LEU A 93 -8.56 -4.43 5.60
N ALA A 94 -7.58 -5.02 4.91
CA ALA A 94 -7.74 -6.31 4.25
C ALA A 94 -7.99 -7.42 5.29
N ASP A 95 -7.26 -7.41 6.40
CA ASP A 95 -7.45 -8.35 7.50
C ASP A 95 -8.86 -8.18 8.13
N HIS A 96 -9.28 -6.94 8.40
CA HIS A 96 -10.63 -6.67 8.90
C HIS A 96 -11.74 -7.09 7.92
N PHE A 97 -11.54 -6.89 6.60
CA PHE A 97 -12.48 -7.33 5.57
C PHE A 97 -12.59 -8.87 5.53
N HIS A 98 -11.46 -9.57 5.68
CA HIS A 98 -11.44 -11.02 5.80
C HIS A 98 -12.25 -11.52 7.01
N GLU A 99 -12.08 -10.89 8.17
CA GLU A 99 -12.79 -11.28 9.42
C GLU A 99 -14.29 -11.01 9.35
N THR A 100 -14.69 -9.85 8.79
CA THR A 100 -16.08 -9.40 8.82
C THR A 100 -16.93 -9.91 7.65
N ALA A 101 -16.30 -10.27 6.53
CA ALA A 101 -17.01 -10.69 5.32
C ALA A 101 -16.17 -11.70 4.48
N PRO A 102 -15.91 -12.91 4.99
CA PRO A 102 -14.98 -13.87 4.40
C PRO A 102 -15.35 -14.31 2.97
N GLU A 103 -16.64 -14.50 2.66
CA GLU A 103 -17.09 -14.87 1.31
C GLU A 103 -16.83 -13.74 0.29
N ALA A 104 -17.15 -12.50 0.67
CA ALA A 104 -16.92 -11.33 -0.16
C ALA A 104 -15.42 -11.06 -0.34
N TYR A 105 -14.62 -11.27 0.72
CA TYR A 105 -13.16 -11.20 0.68
C TYR A 105 -12.57 -12.24 -0.29
N ALA A 106 -13.02 -13.49 -0.24
CA ALA A 106 -12.59 -14.53 -1.15
C ALA A 106 -12.92 -14.19 -2.62
N ALA A 107 -14.13 -13.69 -2.88
CA ALA A 107 -14.55 -13.23 -4.21
C ALA A 107 -13.75 -12.00 -4.69
N TRP A 108 -13.38 -11.10 -3.77
CA TRP A 108 -12.56 -9.93 -4.05
C TRP A 108 -11.13 -10.31 -4.46
N LEU A 109 -10.55 -11.35 -3.85
CA LEU A 109 -9.19 -11.83 -4.15
C LEU A 109 -9.10 -12.80 -5.33
N ALA A 110 -10.13 -13.62 -5.58
CA ALA A 110 -10.09 -14.69 -6.59
C ALA A 110 -9.52 -14.25 -7.97
N PRO A 111 -9.84 -13.07 -8.52
CA PRO A 111 -9.30 -12.62 -9.80
C PRO A 111 -7.80 -12.33 -9.80
N LEU A 112 -7.20 -12.09 -8.63
CA LEU A 112 -5.78 -11.72 -8.48
C LEU A 112 -4.84 -12.94 -8.39
N ARG A 113 -5.38 -14.13 -8.10
CA ARG A 113 -4.58 -15.35 -7.90
C ARG A 113 -3.80 -15.70 -9.17
N GLY A 114 -2.49 -15.91 -9.03
CA GLY A 114 -1.57 -16.23 -10.12
C GLY A 114 -1.35 -15.08 -11.12
N LYS A 115 -1.76 -13.85 -10.78
CA LYS A 115 -1.60 -12.67 -11.65
C LYS A 115 -0.50 -11.76 -11.13
N ASN A 116 0.22 -11.14 -12.06
CA ASN A 116 1.06 -10.00 -11.74
C ASN A 116 0.16 -8.82 -11.41
N LEU A 117 0.59 -7.95 -10.50
CA LEU A 117 -0.21 -6.83 -10.04
C LEU A 117 0.51 -5.52 -10.32
N ALA A 118 -0.18 -4.57 -10.95
CA ALA A 118 0.38 -3.28 -11.33
C ALA A 118 -0.20 -2.12 -10.51
N CYS A 119 0.70 -1.25 -10.03
CA CYS A 119 0.37 0.05 -9.44
C CYS A 119 1.33 1.12 -9.97
N TRP A 120 1.06 2.39 -9.66
CA TRP A 120 1.92 3.50 -10.03
C TRP A 120 3.14 3.67 -9.12
N CYS A 121 3.14 3.04 -7.93
CA CYS A 121 4.22 3.17 -6.94
C CYS A 121 5.58 2.81 -7.54
N PRO A 122 6.60 3.68 -7.41
CA PRO A 122 7.94 3.45 -7.91
C PRO A 122 8.54 2.09 -7.54
N LEU A 123 9.31 1.54 -8.45
CA LEU A 123 10.24 0.45 -8.17
C LEU A 123 11.67 1.01 -8.29
N CYS A 124 12.62 0.42 -7.58
CA CYS A 124 14.03 0.77 -7.75
C CYS A 124 14.50 0.45 -9.18
N PRO A 125 15.63 1.03 -9.64
CA PRO A 125 16.14 0.79 -11.00
C PRO A 125 16.33 -0.69 -11.36
N ILE A 126 16.70 -1.54 -10.38
CA ILE A 126 16.89 -2.98 -10.57
C ILE A 126 15.56 -3.64 -10.93
N HIS A 127 14.52 -3.51 -10.10
CA HIS A 127 13.21 -4.10 -10.37
C HIS A 127 12.43 -3.39 -11.48
N ALA A 128 12.72 -2.11 -11.74
CA ALA A 128 12.12 -1.37 -12.84
C ALA A 128 12.69 -1.74 -14.22
N GLY A 129 13.93 -2.26 -14.26
CA GLY A 129 14.66 -2.64 -15.47
C GLY A 129 14.71 -4.14 -15.75
N HIS A 130 14.50 -4.99 -14.74
CA HIS A 130 14.43 -6.45 -14.93
C HIS A 130 13.10 -6.83 -15.62
N PRO A 131 13.08 -7.77 -16.58
CA PRO A 131 11.84 -8.21 -17.21
C PRO A 131 10.96 -8.93 -16.17
N GLY A 132 10.09 -8.18 -15.51
CA GLY A 132 9.17 -8.75 -14.53
C GLY A 132 8.62 -7.74 -13.54
N GLY A 133 9.42 -6.82 -13.00
CA GLY A 133 9.06 -6.13 -11.76
C GLY A 133 9.60 -6.87 -10.53
N ARG A 134 9.12 -6.54 -9.33
CA ARG A 134 9.60 -7.15 -8.08
C ARG A 134 8.85 -8.46 -7.77
N PRO A 135 9.53 -9.62 -7.65
CA PRO A 135 8.94 -10.89 -7.25
C PRO A 135 8.16 -10.86 -5.94
N LEU A 136 7.09 -11.65 -5.89
CA LEU A 136 6.38 -11.96 -4.65
C LEU A 136 7.34 -12.57 -3.63
N GLY A 137 7.29 -12.05 -2.39
CA GLY A 137 8.12 -12.52 -1.29
C GLY A 137 9.53 -11.91 -1.26
N GLU A 138 9.95 -11.19 -2.29
CA GLU A 138 11.24 -10.49 -2.29
C GLU A 138 11.16 -9.19 -1.48
N HIS A 139 12.00 -9.09 -0.46
CA HIS A 139 12.22 -7.86 0.28
C HIS A 139 13.26 -6.98 -0.42
N CYS A 140 12.96 -5.69 -0.56
CA CYS A 140 13.86 -4.71 -1.18
C CYS A 140 13.60 -3.35 -0.56
N ASP A 141 14.63 -2.78 0.08
CA ASP A 141 14.58 -1.49 0.77
C ASP A 141 14.56 -0.29 -0.20
N ASP A 142 15.05 -0.49 -1.43
CA ASP A 142 15.10 0.57 -2.46
C ASP A 142 13.77 0.76 -3.20
N CYS A 143 12.81 -0.15 -3.04
CA CYS A 143 11.49 -0.03 -3.64
C CYS A 143 10.54 0.70 -2.69
N ASP A 144 9.82 1.70 -3.22
CA ASP A 144 8.76 2.34 -2.44
C ASP A 144 7.75 1.30 -1.92
N PRO A 145 7.32 1.36 -0.66
CA PRO A 145 6.25 0.52 -0.14
C PRO A 145 4.99 0.62 -1.01
N CYS A 146 4.34 -0.52 -1.29
CA CYS A 146 3.10 -0.53 -2.07
C CYS A 146 2.08 -1.53 -1.54
N HIS A 147 0.80 -1.20 -1.69
CA HIS A 147 -0.31 -2.09 -1.35
C HIS A 147 -0.38 -3.30 -2.28
N VAL A 148 0.26 -3.22 -3.46
CA VAL A 148 0.45 -4.37 -4.35
C VAL A 148 1.17 -5.51 -3.64
N ASP A 149 2.14 -5.21 -2.78
CA ASP A 149 2.90 -6.24 -2.08
C ASP A 149 2.01 -7.02 -1.13
N VAL A 150 1.14 -6.32 -0.39
CA VAL A 150 0.10 -6.91 0.45
C VAL A 150 -0.88 -7.75 -0.39
N LEU A 151 -1.37 -7.22 -1.50
CA LEU A 151 -2.31 -7.94 -2.39
C LEU A 151 -1.69 -9.20 -3.00
N LEU A 152 -0.41 -9.15 -3.39
CA LEU A 152 0.30 -10.31 -3.92
C LEU A 152 0.44 -11.39 -2.84
N GLU A 153 0.79 -11.01 -1.62
CA GLU A 153 0.91 -11.91 -0.47
C GLU A 153 -0.43 -12.60 -0.18
N ILE A 154 -1.49 -11.83 0.11
CA ILE A 154 -2.77 -12.40 0.55
C ILE A 154 -3.51 -13.17 -0.55
N ALA A 155 -3.27 -12.86 -1.83
CA ALA A 155 -3.91 -13.58 -2.94
C ALA A 155 -3.20 -14.91 -3.26
N ASN A 156 -1.91 -15.06 -2.94
CA ASN A 156 -1.10 -16.19 -3.39
C ASN A 156 -0.42 -16.99 -2.25
N GLY A 157 -0.60 -16.57 -1.00
CA GLY A 157 -0.21 -17.32 0.20
C GLY A 157 -1.32 -18.22 0.74
#